data_AF-A0A7S2CCT6-F1
#
_entry.id   AF-A0A7S2CCT6-F1
#
_cell.length_a   1.000
_cell.length_b   1.000
_cell.length_c   1.000
_cell.angle_alpha   90.00
_cell.angle_beta   90.00
_cell.angle_gamma   90.00
#
_symmetry.space_group_name_H-M   'P 1'
#
loop_
_entity.id
_entity.type
_entity.pdbx_description
1 polymer ?
#
loop_
_entity_poly.entity_id
_entity_poly.type
_entity_poly.pdbx_seq_one_letter_code
_entity_poly.pdbx_strand_id
1 'polypeptide(L)'
;PIEKLLLALAEAEKTEALQALFNQEWDSDGDGTLTKEEFIPAMKSIGFDIGDGLALNDLFNLLDEDGSGAISFKEMQHSLRWVRSCDSCQQLRNEAYTFDG
;
A
#
# COMPACT_ATOMS: atom_id res chain seq x y z
N PRO A 1 3.74 8.85 -7.95
CA PRO A 1 3.47 9.59 -6.70
C PRO A 1 2.94 8.62 -5.64
N ILE A 2 3.18 8.90 -4.35
CA ILE A 2 2.80 8.04 -3.22
C ILE A 2 1.28 7.75 -3.22
N GLU A 3 0.47 8.70 -3.67
CA GLU A 3 -0.99 8.57 -3.81
C GLU A 3 -1.41 7.43 -4.76
N LYS A 4 -0.68 7.22 -5.87
CA LYS A 4 -0.99 6.12 -6.79
C LYS A 4 -0.61 4.76 -6.20
N LEU A 5 0.41 4.70 -5.34
CA LEU A 5 0.77 3.48 -4.62
C LEU A 5 -0.30 3.11 -3.60
N LEU A 6 -0.80 4.08 -2.82
CA LEU A 6 -1.92 3.86 -1.90
C LEU A 6 -3.16 3.32 -2.60
N LEU A 7 -3.48 3.88 -3.77
CA LEU A 7 -4.64 3.44 -4.53
C LEU A 7 -4.46 2.01 -5.07
N ALA A 8 -3.29 1.69 -5.61
CA ALA A 8 -2.98 0.35 -6.11
C ALA A 8 -3.03 -0.71 -5.00
N LEU A 9 -2.52 -0.38 -3.81
CA LEU A 9 -2.62 -1.23 -2.63
C LEU A 9 -4.07 -1.41 -2.15
N ALA A 10 -4.87 -0.33 -2.18
CA ALA A 10 -6.29 -0.38 -1.83
C ALA A 10 -7.11 -1.21 -2.83
N GLU A 11 -6.69 -1.26 -4.10
CA GLU A 11 -7.28 -2.14 -5.10
C GLU A 11 -6.85 -3.60 -4.91
N ALA A 12 -5.62 -3.85 -4.46
CA ALA A 12 -5.16 -5.20 -4.13
C ALA A 12 -5.91 -5.77 -2.90
N GLU A 13 -6.23 -4.95 -1.89
CA GLU A 13 -6.95 -5.36 -0.66
C GLU A 13 -8.32 -5.97 -0.92
N LYS A 14 -8.97 -5.57 -2.01
CA LYS A 14 -10.26 -6.14 -2.43
C LYS A 14 -10.22 -7.64 -2.69
N THR A 15 -9.03 -8.21 -2.83
CA THR A 15 -8.86 -9.65 -2.96
C THR A 15 -8.42 -10.23 -1.62
N GLU A 16 -9.05 -11.31 -1.17
CA GLU A 16 -8.53 -12.16 -0.08
C GLU A 16 -7.08 -12.63 -0.38
N ALA A 17 -6.68 -12.56 -1.64
CA ALA A 17 -5.32 -12.74 -2.09
C ALA A 17 -4.34 -11.71 -1.52
N LEU A 18 -4.72 -10.47 -1.17
CA LEU A 18 -3.80 -9.53 -0.50
C LEU A 18 -3.43 -10.06 0.89
N GLN A 19 -4.40 -10.55 1.66
CA GLN A 19 -4.10 -11.11 2.98
C GLN A 19 -3.23 -12.36 2.87
N ALA A 20 -3.50 -13.23 1.89
CA ALA A 20 -2.65 -14.39 1.64
C ALA A 20 -1.25 -13.99 1.17
N LEU A 21 -1.13 -13.03 0.26
CA LEU A 21 0.13 -12.52 -0.25
C LEU A 21 0.93 -11.81 0.85
N PHE A 22 0.26 -11.05 1.70
CA PHE A 22 0.83 -10.40 2.87
C PHE A 22 1.43 -11.47 3.80
N ASN A 23 0.66 -12.49 4.18
CA ASN A 23 1.14 -13.54 5.08
C ASN A 23 2.14 -14.53 4.46
N GLN A 24 2.19 -14.64 3.12
CA GLN A 24 3.05 -15.62 2.45
C GLN A 24 4.34 -15.03 1.90
N GLU A 25 4.30 -13.80 1.37
CA GLU A 25 5.46 -13.19 0.71
C GLU A 25 6.00 -11.97 1.42
N TRP A 26 5.23 -11.32 2.30
CA TRP A 26 5.64 -10.07 2.90
C TRP A 26 6.00 -10.21 4.38
N ASP A 27 5.08 -10.77 5.16
CA ASP A 27 5.25 -11.10 6.57
C ASP A 27 6.09 -12.39 6.69
N SER A 28 7.40 -12.22 6.70
CA SER A 28 8.34 -13.35 6.72
C SER A 28 8.43 -14.00 8.09
N ASP A 29 8.16 -13.23 9.15
CA ASP A 29 8.15 -13.71 10.54
C ASP A 29 6.78 -14.29 10.95
N GLY A 30 5.72 -13.97 10.19
CA GLY A 30 4.36 -14.46 10.44
C GLY A 30 3.70 -13.79 11.65
N ASP A 31 4.14 -12.59 12.01
CA ASP A 31 3.69 -11.88 13.22
C ASP A 31 2.41 -11.07 12.97
N GLY A 32 1.97 -10.98 11.70
CA GLY A 32 0.80 -10.23 11.28
C GLY A 32 1.03 -8.71 11.20
N THR A 33 2.28 -8.28 11.33
CA THR A 33 2.73 -6.91 11.08
C THR A 33 3.77 -6.90 9.97
N LEU A 34 3.99 -5.73 9.38
CA LEU A 34 4.90 -5.58 8.27
C LEU A 34 5.89 -4.50 8.62
N THR A 35 7.12 -4.89 8.91
CA THR A 35 8.17 -3.95 9.24
C THR A 35 8.64 -3.21 7.99
N LYS A 36 9.33 -2.09 8.17
CA LYS A 36 9.88 -1.32 7.05
C LYS A 36 10.83 -2.15 6.17
N GLU A 37 11.53 -3.11 6.75
CA GLU A 37 12.46 -4.00 6.05
C GLU A 37 11.74 -5.03 5.17
N GLU A 38 10.54 -5.44 5.58
CA GLU A 38 9.65 -6.35 4.84
C GLU A 38 8.79 -5.61 3.81
N PHE A 39 8.47 -4.34 4.07
CA PHE A 39 7.63 -3.53 3.20
C PHE A 39 8.28 -3.20 1.86
N ILE A 40 9.61 -3.03 1.85
CA ILE A 40 10.37 -2.74 0.62
C ILE A 40 10.34 -3.91 -0.38
N PRO A 41 10.71 -5.15 -0.01
CA PRO A 41 10.63 -6.30 -0.91
C PRO A 41 9.18 -6.64 -1.27
N ALA A 42 8.24 -6.45 -0.35
CA ALA A 42 6.80 -6.59 -0.61
C ALA A 42 6.34 -5.73 -1.80
N MET A 43 6.67 -4.44 -1.80
CA MET A 43 6.31 -3.53 -2.90
C MET A 43 6.93 -3.94 -4.24
N LYS A 44 8.18 -4.42 -4.22
CA LYS A 44 8.82 -4.98 -5.42
C LYS A 44 8.08 -6.21 -5.93
N SER A 45 7.60 -7.08 -5.04
CA SER A 45 6.89 -8.31 -5.41
C SER A 45 5.54 -8.05 -6.09
N ILE A 46 4.90 -6.91 -5.81
CA ILE A 46 3.66 -6.47 -6.50
C ILE A 46 3.94 -5.89 -7.88
N GLY A 47 5.22 -5.67 -8.22
CA GLY A 47 5.63 -4.96 -9.44
C GLY A 47 5.76 -3.46 -9.26
N PHE A 48 5.75 -2.96 -8.02
CA PHE A 48 6.09 -1.57 -7.71
C PHE A 48 7.57 -1.46 -7.31
N ASP A 49 8.44 -1.39 -8.31
CA ASP A 49 9.84 -0.98 -8.11
C ASP A 49 9.92 0.55 -8.12
N ILE A 50 9.63 1.15 -6.97
CA ILE A 50 9.92 2.58 -6.77
C ILE A 50 11.37 2.64 -6.31
N GLY A 51 12.29 2.97 -7.21
CA GLY A 51 13.75 3.00 -6.96
C GLY A 51 14.21 3.96 -5.84
N ASP A 52 13.29 4.73 -5.26
CA ASP A 52 13.53 5.65 -4.15
C ASP A 52 12.93 5.10 -2.86
N GLY A 53 13.79 4.60 -1.97
CA GLY A 53 13.41 4.21 -0.60
C GLY A 53 12.75 5.34 0.21
N LEU A 54 12.90 6.60 -0.24
CA LEU A 54 12.19 7.76 0.30
C LEU A 54 10.67 7.68 0.09
N ALA A 55 10.21 7.33 -1.12
CA ALA A 55 8.78 7.23 -1.39
C ALA A 55 8.13 6.05 -0.66
N LEU A 56 8.87 4.94 -0.52
CA LEU A 56 8.44 3.79 0.28
C LEU A 56 8.39 4.13 1.77
N ASN A 57 9.35 4.91 2.27
CA ASN A 57 9.35 5.37 3.65
C ASN A 57 8.18 6.33 3.96
N ASP A 58 7.90 7.29 3.06
CA ASP A 58 6.74 8.16 3.21
C ASP A 58 5.42 7.37 3.16
N LEU A 59 5.32 6.40 2.24
CA LEU A 59 4.17 5.51 2.16
C LEU A 59 4.01 4.68 3.45
N PHE A 60 5.12 4.18 3.98
CA PHE A 60 5.15 3.43 5.23
C PHE A 60 4.65 4.29 6.40
N ASN A 61 5.20 5.49 6.56
CA ASN A 61 4.78 6.44 7.59
C ASN A 61 3.32 6.86 7.47
N LEU A 62 2.76 6.84 6.26
CA LEU A 62 1.35 7.16 6.05
C LEU A 62 0.43 6.00 6.42
N LEU A 63 0.91 4.76 6.32
CA LEU A 63 0.18 3.56 6.70
C LEU A 63 0.31 3.25 8.21
N ASP A 64 1.47 3.55 8.80
CA ASP A 64 1.80 3.44 10.23
C ASP A 64 1.28 4.67 10.99
N GLU A 65 -0.03 4.72 11.21
CA GLU A 65 -0.69 5.83 11.92
C GLU A 65 -0.32 5.87 13.41
N ASP A 66 -0.05 4.72 14.02
CA ASP A 66 0.37 4.62 15.42
C ASP A 66 1.87 4.96 15.61
N GLY A 67 2.66 4.98 14.52
CA GLY A 67 4.10 5.24 14.57
C GLY A 67 4.87 4.12 15.26
N SER A 68 4.36 2.90 15.18
CA SER A 68 4.92 1.73 15.85
C SER A 68 6.21 1.24 15.18
N GLY A 69 6.45 1.65 13.93
CA GLY A 69 7.55 1.16 13.09
C GLY A 69 7.23 -0.16 12.37
N ALA A 70 5.99 -0.66 12.49
CA ALA A 70 5.45 -1.80 11.77
C ALA A 70 3.99 -1.51 11.36
N ILE A 71 3.58 -1.96 10.18
CA ILE A 71 2.19 -1.79 9.72
C ILE A 71 1.44 -3.06 10.09
N SER A 72 0.55 -2.99 11.06
CA SER A 72 -0.34 -4.11 11.36
C SER A 72 -1.34 -4.30 10.23
N PHE A 73 -1.79 -5.54 9.98
CA PHE A 73 -2.83 -5.81 8.98
C PHE A 73 -4.08 -4.92 9.16
N LYS A 74 -4.44 -4.64 10.41
CA LYS A 74 -5.58 -3.77 10.76
C LYS A 74 -5.36 -2.31 10.39
N GLU A 75 -4.14 -1.78 10.57
CA GLU A 75 -3.77 -0.42 10.19
C GLU A 75 -3.75 -0.29 8.67
N MET A 76 -3.19 -1.29 7.97
CA MET A 76 -3.28 -1.36 6.52
C MET A 76 -4.74 -1.30 6.05
N GLN A 77 -5.64 -2.17 6.55
CA GLN A 77 -7.05 -2.13 6.17
C GLN A 77 -7.73 -0.80 6.50
N HIS A 78 -7.39 -0.19 7.63
CA HIS A 78 -7.93 1.11 8.03
C HIS A 78 -7.49 2.19 7.04
N SER A 79 -6.19 2.30 6.78
CA SER A 79 -5.60 3.29 5.88
C SER A 79 -6.09 3.12 4.44
N LEU A 80 -6.19 1.88 3.94
CA LEU A 80 -6.73 1.61 2.59
C LEU A 80 -8.22 1.96 2.49
N ARG A 81 -9.01 1.67 3.53
CA ARG A 81 -10.41 2.13 3.64
C ARG A 81 -10.50 3.66 3.69
N TRP A 82 -9.59 4.33 4.40
CA TRP A 82 -9.53 5.79 4.48
C TRP A 82 -9.20 6.43 3.14
N VAL A 83 -8.19 5.93 2.42
CA VAL A 83 -7.83 6.38 1.07
C VAL A 83 -9.02 6.28 0.12
N ARG A 84 -9.79 5.19 0.23
CA ARG A 84 -11.00 4.96 -0.56
C ARG A 84 -12.17 5.87 -0.15
N SER A 85 -12.22 6.30 1.11
CA SER A 85 -13.25 7.21 1.64
C SER A 85 -12.89 8.69 1.46
N CYS A 86 -11.62 9.01 1.25
CA CYS A 86 -11.14 10.35 0.93
C CYS A 86 -11.41 10.67 -0.55
N ASP A 87 -12.67 10.61 -0.97
CA ASP A 87 -13.11 11.03 -2.32
C ASP A 87 -13.00 12.58 -2.47
N SER A 88 -12.70 13.31 -1.39
CA SER A 88 -12.49 14.77 -1.38
C SER A 88 -11.11 15.23 -1.85
N CYS A 89 -10.09 14.35 -1.93
CA CYS A 89 -8.94 14.58 -2.81
C CYS A 89 -9.28 14.05 -4.20
N GLN A 90 -10.21 14.78 -4.79
CA GLN A 90 -10.81 14.66 -6.11
C GLN A 90 -9.70 14.72 -7.20
N GLN A 91 -9.90 14.05 -8.34
CA GLN A 91 -9.28 14.33 -9.65
C GLN A 91 -8.16 13.40 -10.24
N LEU A 92 -7.67 12.32 -9.63
CA LEU A 92 -6.64 11.46 -10.28
C LEU A 92 -7.14 10.12 -10.86
N ARG A 93 -8.41 9.76 -10.62
CA ARG A 93 -9.02 8.51 -11.12
C ARG A 93 -9.37 8.55 -12.61
N ASN A 94 -9.40 9.73 -13.26
CA ASN A 94 -9.95 9.92 -14.60
C ASN A 94 -8.95 10.29 -15.72
N GLU A 95 -7.64 10.24 -15.48
CA GLU A 95 -6.61 10.58 -16.51
C GLU A 95 -5.74 9.38 -16.93
N ALA A 96 -6.16 8.15 -16.61
CA ALA A 96 -5.45 6.94 -17.07
C ALA A 96 -6.01 6.35 -18.38
N TYR A 97 -7.15 6.82 -18.91
CA TYR A 97 -7.82 6.10 -20.02
C TYR A 97 -8.73 6.94 -20.94
N THR A 98 -8.31 8.12 -21.38
CA THR A 98 -8.85 8.72 -22.62
C THR A 98 -7.71 9.01 -23.57
N PHE A 99 -7.28 7.99 -24.31
CA PHE A 99 -6.57 8.19 -25.57
C PHE A 99 -7.62 8.16 -26.67
N ASP A 100 -8.04 9.35 -27.09
CA ASP A 100 -8.82 9.59 -28.30
C ASP A 100 -7.94 9.22 -29.50
N GLY A 101 -8.43 8.29 -30.33
CA GLY A 101 -7.82 7.83 -31.57
C GLY A 101 -8.82 7.05 -32.39
#